data_AF-A0A1A9RE72-F1
#
_entry.id   AF-A0A1A9RE72-F1
#
_cell.length_a   1.000
_cell.length_b   1.000
_cell.length_c   1.000
_cell.angle_alpha   90.00
_cell.angle_beta   90.00
_cell.angle_gamma   90.00
#
_symmetry.space_group_name_H-M   'P 1'
#
loop_
_entity.id
_entity.type
_entity.pdbx_description
1 polymer ?
#
loop_
_entity_poly.entity_id
_entity_poly.type
_entity_poly.pdbx_seq_one_letter_code
_entity_poly.pdbx_strand_id
1 'polypeptide(L)'
;MTSHPYLDLQQGNVENYCMMVPKAEVPQWYEQGWLPHYAVGLSRREANRASMVYGFMRFKRDVLLFGRPEYLAAKSPIGCKIVGFCTHLGTYGMGGPGFFGLLLGTDEYLVYTAWHAGYSTLLDNRAVKMPPYGNTATRSWVGNLNGAEWDELSPLLIGCEIADCSLADHRCTLQLQKDGQTHLLEFVRQDERIPSIPDQKPRLAYEDGKIADYLMYQHKNAWLVA
;
A
#
# COMPACT_ATOMS: atom_id res chain seq x y z
N MET A 1 26.62 -13.40 4.48
CA MET A 1 26.64 -11.93 4.46
C MET A 1 25.25 -11.48 4.88
N THR A 2 25.14 -10.74 5.98
CA THR A 2 23.87 -10.10 6.36
C THR A 2 23.55 -9.02 5.33
N SER A 3 22.35 -9.04 4.75
CA SER A 3 21.90 -7.98 3.86
C SER A 3 21.81 -6.66 4.62
N HIS A 4 21.97 -5.54 3.90
CA HIS A 4 21.86 -4.22 4.51
C HIS A 4 20.45 -4.04 5.08
N PRO A 5 20.22 -3.36 6.23
CA PRO A 5 18.89 -3.19 6.85
C PRO A 5 17.77 -2.54 6.01
N TYR A 6 18.09 -2.10 4.78
CA TYR A 6 17.20 -1.45 3.82
C TYR A 6 16.84 -2.38 2.65
N LEU A 7 17.40 -3.59 2.67
CA LEU A 7 17.13 -4.69 1.76
C LEU A 7 16.48 -5.79 2.58
N ASP A 8 15.63 -6.60 1.94
CA ASP A 8 14.94 -7.72 2.55
C ASP A 8 14.24 -7.29 3.86
N LEU A 9 13.48 -6.19 3.78
CA LEU A 9 12.93 -5.46 4.93
C LEU A 9 12.08 -6.32 5.87
N GLN A 10 11.42 -7.36 5.32
CA GLN A 10 10.49 -8.25 6.03
C GLN A 10 9.41 -7.46 6.78
N GLN A 11 8.94 -6.35 6.20
CA GLN A 11 7.86 -5.54 6.77
C GLN A 11 6.55 -5.88 6.05
N GLY A 12 5.70 -6.69 6.67
CA GLY A 12 4.53 -7.25 6.00
C GLY A 12 4.95 -8.09 4.79
N ASN A 13 4.38 -7.82 3.62
CA ASN A 13 4.83 -8.44 2.36
C ASN A 13 5.80 -7.52 1.58
N VAL A 14 6.53 -6.62 2.25
CA VAL A 14 7.47 -5.70 1.59
C VAL A 14 8.90 -6.20 1.79
N GLU A 15 9.53 -6.59 0.69
CA GLU A 15 10.94 -6.95 0.60
C GLU A 15 11.81 -5.70 0.45
N ASN A 16 11.40 -4.72 -0.37
CA ASN A 16 12.19 -3.52 -0.61
C ASN A 16 11.30 -2.27 -0.69
N TYR A 17 11.87 -1.14 -0.29
CA TYR A 17 11.25 0.17 -0.40
C TYR A 17 12.23 1.14 -1.05
N CYS A 18 11.89 1.62 -2.24
CA CYS A 18 12.85 2.33 -3.09
C CYS A 18 12.20 3.44 -3.91
N MET A 19 13.01 4.37 -4.38
CA MET A 19 12.58 5.41 -5.32
C MET A 19 13.72 5.75 -6.28
N MET A 20 13.36 6.32 -7.43
CA MET A 20 14.31 6.76 -8.43
C MET A 20 14.30 8.28 -8.47
N VAL A 21 15.46 8.88 -8.26
CA VAL A 21 15.60 10.34 -8.23
C VAL A 21 16.75 10.80 -9.12
N PRO A 22 16.72 12.04 -9.62
CA PRO A 22 17.87 12.66 -10.27
C PRO A 22 19.10 12.69 -9.34
N LYS A 23 20.31 12.49 -9.88
CA LYS A 23 21.55 12.51 -9.07
C LYS A 23 21.72 13.79 -8.27
N ALA A 24 21.26 14.91 -8.82
CA ALA A 24 21.34 16.23 -8.18
C ALA A 24 20.52 16.31 -6.89
N GLU A 25 19.49 15.46 -6.74
CA GLU A 25 18.62 15.42 -5.58
C GLU A 25 19.08 14.42 -4.51
N VAL A 26 20.12 13.62 -4.77
CA VAL A 26 20.58 12.62 -3.79
C VAL A 26 20.93 13.22 -2.42
N PRO A 27 21.59 14.38 -2.31
CA PRO A 27 21.94 14.96 -1.00
C PRO A 27 20.72 15.23 -0.10
N GLN A 28 19.65 15.85 -0.62
CA GLN A 28 18.45 16.15 0.16
C GLN A 28 17.72 14.88 0.65
N TRP A 29 17.79 13.80 -0.11
CA TRP A 29 17.17 12.53 0.27
C TRP A 29 18.03 11.75 1.27
N TYR A 30 19.35 11.87 1.15
CA TYR A 30 20.28 11.29 2.12
C TYR A 30 20.10 11.86 3.52
N GLU A 31 19.87 13.17 3.64
CA GLU A 31 19.54 13.83 4.91
C GLU A 31 18.23 13.33 5.52
N GLN A 32 17.31 12.83 4.69
CA GLN A 32 16.04 12.20 5.11
C GLN A 32 16.17 10.68 5.33
N GLY A 33 17.40 10.16 5.37
CA GLY A 33 17.68 8.76 5.66
C GLY A 33 17.56 7.81 4.47
N TRP A 34 17.46 8.32 3.23
CA TRP A 34 17.48 7.48 2.03
C TRP A 34 18.90 7.17 1.56
N LEU A 35 19.16 5.93 1.19
CA LEU A 35 20.50 5.47 0.81
C LEU A 35 20.57 5.07 -0.66
N PRO A 36 21.57 5.53 -1.41
CA PRO A 36 21.75 5.07 -2.78
C PRO A 36 22.13 3.59 -2.83
N HIS A 37 21.78 2.92 -3.94
CA HIS A 37 22.04 1.48 -4.15
C HIS A 37 23.47 1.04 -3.77
N TYR A 38 24.49 1.83 -4.09
CA TYR A 38 25.88 1.52 -3.75
C TYR A 38 26.20 1.62 -2.25
N ALA A 39 25.48 2.44 -1.49
CA ALA A 39 25.62 2.54 -0.03
C ALA A 39 24.96 1.35 0.69
N VAL A 40 23.95 0.73 0.08
CA VAL A 40 23.33 -0.52 0.58
C VAL A 40 23.99 -1.78 0.01
N GLY A 41 25.13 -1.63 -0.66
CA GLY A 41 25.94 -2.75 -1.15
C GLY A 41 25.53 -3.34 -2.49
N LEU A 42 24.56 -2.74 -3.20
CA LEU A 42 24.16 -3.18 -4.54
C LEU A 42 25.10 -2.61 -5.60
N SER A 43 25.58 -3.47 -6.49
CA SER A 43 26.29 -3.07 -7.69
C SER A 43 25.36 -2.34 -8.66
N ARG A 44 25.95 -1.59 -9.60
CA ARG A 44 25.20 -0.98 -10.69
C ARG A 44 24.42 -2.02 -11.50
N ARG A 45 24.97 -3.23 -11.71
CA ARG A 45 24.29 -4.30 -12.44
C ARG A 45 23.03 -4.79 -11.70
N GLU A 46 23.08 -4.86 -10.38
CA GLU A 46 21.94 -5.23 -9.53
C GLU A 46 20.90 -4.11 -9.52
N ALA A 47 21.32 -2.85 -9.39
CA ALA A 47 20.44 -1.69 -9.54
C ALA A 47 19.78 -1.63 -10.94
N ASN A 48 20.49 -1.98 -12.00
CA ASN A 48 19.96 -2.14 -13.36
C ASN A 48 18.89 -3.24 -13.43
N ARG A 49 19.09 -4.39 -12.79
CA ARG A 49 18.07 -5.45 -12.74
C ARG A 49 16.85 -5.01 -11.94
N ALA A 50 17.08 -4.37 -10.80
CA ALA A 50 16.05 -3.73 -9.99
C ALA A 50 15.25 -2.69 -10.79
N SER A 51 15.87 -1.89 -11.67
CA SER A 51 15.13 -0.93 -12.51
C SER A 51 14.16 -1.59 -13.50
N MET A 52 14.35 -2.86 -13.86
CA MET A 52 13.33 -3.59 -14.65
C MET A 52 12.06 -3.87 -13.83
N VAL A 53 12.16 -3.82 -12.50
CA VAL A 53 11.05 -3.92 -11.54
C VAL A 53 10.53 -2.50 -11.21
N TYR A 54 11.41 -1.50 -11.08
CA TYR A 54 11.10 -0.15 -10.55
C TYR A 54 10.93 0.96 -11.60
N GLY A 55 10.91 0.60 -12.89
CA GLY A 55 10.77 1.54 -14.01
C GLY A 55 12.09 1.94 -14.68
N PHE A 56 12.00 2.43 -15.92
CA PHE A 56 13.17 2.63 -16.78
C PHE A 56 14.15 3.69 -16.22
N MET A 57 15.32 3.24 -15.78
CA MET A 57 16.33 4.10 -15.17
C MET A 57 17.34 4.65 -16.19
N ARG A 58 17.54 5.97 -16.19
CA ARG A 58 18.61 6.61 -16.97
C ARG A 58 19.85 6.72 -16.09
N PHE A 59 20.65 5.67 -15.99
CA PHE A 59 21.84 5.60 -15.11
C PHE A 59 22.84 6.77 -15.18
N LYS A 60 22.84 7.55 -16.26
CA LYS A 60 23.63 8.78 -16.34
C LYS A 60 23.08 9.90 -15.46
N ARG A 61 21.76 9.97 -15.29
CA ARG A 61 21.00 11.06 -14.65
C ARG A 61 20.29 10.66 -13.35
N ASP A 62 19.97 9.39 -13.19
CA ASP A 62 19.15 8.92 -12.08
C ASP A 62 19.95 8.00 -11.14
N VAL A 63 19.49 7.89 -9.89
CA VAL A 63 19.98 6.97 -8.87
C VAL A 63 18.80 6.26 -8.21
N LEU A 64 18.92 4.96 -8.01
CA LEU A 64 18.02 4.21 -7.14
C LEU A 64 18.39 4.46 -5.68
N LEU A 65 17.44 4.97 -4.91
CA LEU A 65 17.53 5.15 -3.47
C LEU A 65 16.65 4.11 -2.77
N PHE A 66 17.11 3.67 -1.61
CA PHE A 66 16.44 2.72 -0.72
C PHE A 66 16.14 3.42 0.60
N GLY A 67 15.00 3.10 1.17
CA GLY A 67 14.58 3.62 2.47
C GLY A 67 14.02 2.50 3.34
N ARG A 68 13.45 2.89 4.47
CA ARG A 68 12.67 2.01 5.32
C ARG A 68 11.34 2.71 5.64
N PRO A 69 10.18 2.14 5.25
CA PRO A 69 8.89 2.74 5.56
C PRO A 69 8.60 2.65 7.05
N GLU A 70 7.96 3.69 7.58
CA GLU A 70 7.50 3.73 8.96
C GLU A 70 6.17 3.01 9.10
N TYR A 71 5.99 2.25 10.19
CA TYR A 71 4.71 1.63 10.49
C TYR A 71 3.67 2.67 10.92
N LEU A 72 2.39 2.33 10.75
CA LEU A 72 1.28 3.12 11.28
C LEU A 72 1.42 3.36 12.81
N ALA A 73 1.96 2.41 13.55
CA ALA A 73 2.16 2.57 15.00
C ALA A 73 3.19 3.66 15.37
N ALA A 74 4.06 4.07 14.43
CA ALA A 74 5.09 5.08 14.67
C ALA A 74 4.56 6.52 14.52
N LYS A 75 3.47 6.71 13.75
CA LYS A 75 2.92 8.02 13.41
C LYS A 75 1.40 7.95 13.27
N SER A 76 0.68 8.84 13.94
CA SER A 76 -0.79 8.87 13.87
C SER A 76 -1.28 9.42 12.52
N PRO A 77 -2.31 8.79 11.91
CA PRO A 77 -2.96 9.31 10.70
C PRO A 77 -4.07 10.34 11.04
N ILE A 78 -4.42 10.51 12.31
CA ILE A 78 -5.53 11.38 12.74
C ILE A 78 -5.26 12.83 12.32
N GLY A 79 -6.28 13.50 11.80
CA GLY A 79 -6.23 14.85 11.24
C GLY A 79 -5.70 14.91 9.80
N CYS A 80 -5.22 13.80 9.23
CA CYS A 80 -4.80 13.78 7.84
C CYS A 80 -6.01 13.76 6.90
N LYS A 81 -5.97 14.63 5.88
CA LYS A 81 -6.92 14.62 4.78
C LYS A 81 -6.53 13.58 3.75
N ILE A 82 -7.50 12.77 3.31
CA ILE A 82 -7.34 11.85 2.19
C ILE A 82 -7.54 12.65 0.90
N VAL A 83 -6.51 12.67 0.05
CA VAL A 83 -6.52 13.41 -1.23
C VAL A 83 -6.56 12.47 -2.45
N GLY A 84 -6.45 11.17 -2.23
CA GLY A 84 -6.56 10.14 -3.25
C GLY A 84 -6.44 8.73 -2.66
N PHE A 85 -6.52 7.72 -3.50
CA PHE A 85 -6.21 6.35 -3.13
C PHE A 85 -5.67 5.58 -4.34
N CYS A 86 -5.08 4.41 -4.08
CA CYS A 86 -4.65 3.49 -5.12
C CYS A 86 -4.92 2.06 -4.65
N THR A 87 -5.47 1.24 -5.55
CA THR A 87 -5.82 -0.16 -5.26
C THR A 87 -4.84 -1.18 -5.85
N HIS A 88 -3.68 -0.67 -6.27
CA HIS A 88 -2.66 -1.40 -7.00
C HIS A 88 -1.26 -0.79 -6.77
N LEU A 89 -0.97 -0.35 -5.54
CA LEU A 89 0.37 0.13 -5.19
C LEU A 89 1.38 -1.02 -5.17
N GLY A 90 2.64 -0.66 -5.46
CA GLY A 90 3.77 -1.58 -5.49
C GLY A 90 3.97 -2.26 -6.85
N THR A 91 5.09 -2.97 -6.99
CA THR A 91 5.44 -3.68 -8.22
C THR A 91 5.10 -5.14 -8.09
N TYR A 92 4.33 -5.69 -9.05
CA TYR A 92 3.99 -7.11 -9.04
C TYR A 92 4.26 -7.76 -10.40
N GLY A 93 5.11 -8.79 -10.40
CA GLY A 93 5.32 -9.69 -11.54
C GLY A 93 4.25 -10.78 -11.60
N MET A 94 3.74 -11.10 -12.79
CA MET A 94 2.78 -12.19 -13.05
C MET A 94 1.39 -12.09 -12.36
N GLY A 95 0.84 -10.88 -12.19
CA GLY A 95 -0.63 -10.72 -12.02
C GLY A 95 -1.23 -10.93 -10.63
N GLY A 96 -0.46 -10.77 -9.55
CA GLY A 96 -0.96 -10.76 -8.18
C GLY A 96 -1.55 -9.42 -7.71
N PRO A 97 -2.16 -9.39 -6.52
CA PRO A 97 -2.92 -8.25 -6.04
C PRO A 97 -1.99 -7.14 -5.57
N GLY A 98 -2.09 -5.95 -6.17
CA GLY A 98 -1.39 -4.78 -5.64
C GLY A 98 -1.96 -4.32 -4.29
N PHE A 99 -1.16 -3.54 -3.56
CA PHE A 99 -1.55 -3.02 -2.24
C PHE A 99 -2.62 -1.95 -2.35
N PHE A 100 -3.38 -1.77 -1.26
CA PHE A 100 -4.30 -0.66 -1.12
C PHE A 100 -3.65 0.46 -0.32
N GLY A 101 -3.71 1.69 -0.81
CA GLY A 101 -3.22 2.83 -0.04
C GLY A 101 -4.08 4.08 -0.21
N LEU A 102 -4.12 4.87 0.87
CA LEU A 102 -4.76 6.18 0.93
C LEU A 102 -3.70 7.26 0.78
N LEU A 103 -3.76 8.08 -0.26
CA LEU A 103 -2.89 9.24 -0.38
C LEU A 103 -3.35 10.30 0.61
N LEU A 104 -2.47 10.66 1.53
CA LEU A 104 -2.71 11.68 2.55
C LEU A 104 -2.20 13.04 2.06
N GLY A 105 -2.72 14.13 2.61
CA GLY A 105 -2.27 15.50 2.34
C GLY A 105 -0.82 15.80 2.72
N THR A 106 -0.11 14.82 3.31
CA THR A 106 1.31 14.87 3.65
C THR A 106 2.22 14.32 2.54
N ASP A 107 1.69 14.04 1.35
CA ASP A 107 2.42 13.42 0.23
C ASP A 107 2.91 11.97 0.51
N GLU A 108 2.26 11.30 1.44
CA GLU A 108 2.48 9.89 1.77
C GLU A 108 1.20 9.08 1.57
N TYR A 109 1.35 7.83 1.16
CA TYR A 109 0.29 6.85 1.25
C TYR A 109 0.32 6.19 2.63
N LEU A 110 -0.83 6.05 3.29
CA LEU A 110 -1.04 5.00 4.28
C LEU A 110 -1.42 3.71 3.53
N VAL A 111 -0.56 2.70 3.60
CA VAL A 111 -0.66 1.49 2.78
C VAL A 111 -0.95 0.26 3.63
N TYR A 112 -1.93 -0.53 3.20
CA TYR A 112 -2.15 -1.89 3.67
C TYR A 112 -1.45 -2.88 2.73
N THR A 113 -0.35 -3.46 3.23
CA THR A 113 0.61 -4.29 2.47
C THR A 113 0.31 -5.79 2.56
N ALA A 114 -0.92 -6.16 2.90
CA ALA A 114 -1.35 -7.56 2.93
C ALA A 114 -1.72 -8.07 1.53
N TRP A 115 -1.75 -9.40 1.37
CA TRP A 115 -2.30 -10.01 0.18
C TRP A 115 -3.76 -9.62 0.03
N HIS A 116 -4.19 -9.41 -1.21
CA HIS A 116 -5.59 -9.10 -1.49
C HIS A 116 -6.09 -7.82 -0.80
N ALA A 117 -5.21 -6.85 -0.52
CA ALA A 117 -5.52 -5.65 0.26
C ALA A 117 -6.81 -4.94 -0.18
N GLY A 118 -7.08 -4.84 -1.48
CA GLY A 118 -8.33 -4.25 -1.99
C GLY A 118 -9.60 -5.02 -1.63
N TYR A 119 -9.55 -6.35 -1.47
CA TYR A 119 -10.68 -7.17 -1.03
C TYR A 119 -10.80 -7.16 0.50
N SER A 120 -9.66 -7.11 1.17
CA SER A 120 -9.50 -7.06 2.63
C SER A 120 -9.60 -5.64 3.21
N THR A 121 -10.16 -4.71 2.44
CA THR A 121 -10.47 -3.34 2.86
C THR A 121 -11.95 -3.09 2.64
N LEU A 122 -12.64 -2.64 3.69
CA LEU A 122 -14.07 -2.36 3.68
C LEU A 122 -14.31 -0.88 3.94
N LEU A 123 -15.22 -0.27 3.20
CA LEU A 123 -15.80 1.03 3.54
C LEU A 123 -17.29 0.82 3.77
N ASP A 124 -17.80 1.23 4.93
CA ASP A 124 -19.22 1.10 5.32
C ASP A 124 -19.80 -0.30 5.05
N ASN A 125 -19.09 -1.34 5.52
CA ASN A 125 -19.44 -2.76 5.38
C ASN A 125 -19.33 -3.34 3.96
N ARG A 126 -18.83 -2.59 2.98
CA ARG A 126 -18.68 -3.05 1.59
C ARG A 126 -17.21 -3.04 1.16
N ALA A 127 -16.78 -4.11 0.48
CA ALA A 127 -15.41 -4.25 0.04
C ALA A 127 -15.02 -3.23 -1.04
N VAL A 128 -13.80 -2.72 -0.95
CA VAL A 128 -13.24 -1.77 -1.92
C VAL A 128 -13.15 -2.40 -3.30
N LYS A 129 -12.65 -3.64 -3.41
CA LYS A 129 -12.63 -4.44 -4.64
C LYS A 129 -13.31 -5.80 -4.44
N MET A 130 -13.77 -6.39 -5.53
CA MET A 130 -14.25 -7.78 -5.56
C MET A 130 -13.15 -8.76 -5.93
N PRO A 131 -13.10 -9.95 -5.30
CA PRO A 131 -12.28 -11.06 -5.79
C PRO A 131 -12.63 -11.40 -7.25
N PRO A 132 -11.64 -11.82 -8.08
CA PRO A 132 -11.85 -12.06 -9.51
C PRO A 132 -12.85 -13.20 -9.84
N TYR A 133 -13.26 -13.98 -8.83
CA TYR A 133 -14.19 -15.11 -8.97
C TYR A 133 -15.30 -15.10 -7.90
N GLY A 134 -15.52 -13.95 -7.23
CA GLY A 134 -16.54 -13.83 -6.18
C GLY A 134 -17.97 -13.78 -6.73
N ASN A 135 -18.94 -14.17 -5.90
CA ASN A 135 -20.37 -14.07 -6.21
C ASN A 135 -20.72 -12.62 -6.64
N THR A 136 -21.36 -12.47 -7.81
CA THR A 136 -21.71 -11.18 -8.42
C THR A 136 -22.89 -10.47 -7.74
N ALA A 137 -23.52 -11.10 -6.73
CA ALA A 137 -24.68 -10.54 -6.02
C ALA A 137 -24.37 -9.22 -5.28
N THR A 138 -23.12 -9.00 -4.86
CA THR A 138 -22.68 -7.76 -4.19
C THR A 138 -21.52 -7.14 -4.95
N ARG A 139 -21.73 -5.94 -5.51
CA ARG A 139 -20.71 -5.15 -6.21
C ARG A 139 -19.73 -4.55 -5.20
N SER A 140 -18.45 -4.38 -5.54
CA SER A 140 -17.48 -3.58 -4.74
C SER A 140 -17.57 -2.09 -5.03
N TRP A 141 -16.91 -1.25 -4.24
CA TRP A 141 -16.89 0.21 -4.48
C TRP A 141 -16.18 0.61 -5.77
N VAL A 142 -15.11 -0.09 -6.14
CA VAL A 142 -14.44 0.08 -7.44
C VAL A 142 -14.29 -1.25 -8.15
N GLY A 143 -14.30 -1.23 -9.48
CA GLY A 143 -14.08 -2.43 -10.26
C GLY A 143 -14.16 -2.23 -11.77
N ASN A 144 -13.79 -3.30 -12.48
CA ASN A 144 -13.96 -3.45 -13.92
C ASN A 144 -14.51 -4.85 -14.16
N LEU A 145 -15.62 -4.95 -14.87
CA LEU A 145 -16.19 -6.23 -15.29
C LEU A 145 -16.73 -6.10 -16.72
N ASN A 146 -16.30 -6.99 -17.62
CA ASN A 146 -16.75 -7.03 -19.02
C ASN A 146 -16.62 -5.67 -19.74
N GLY A 147 -15.56 -4.91 -19.44
CA GLY A 147 -15.31 -3.59 -20.04
C GLY A 147 -16.10 -2.44 -19.41
N ALA A 148 -16.98 -2.72 -18.45
CA ALA A 148 -17.63 -1.70 -17.64
C ALA A 148 -16.80 -1.40 -16.39
N GLU A 149 -16.33 -0.16 -16.28
CA GLU A 149 -15.60 0.35 -15.12
C GLU A 149 -16.51 1.19 -14.23
N TRP A 150 -16.24 1.16 -12.92
CA TRP A 150 -16.91 2.04 -11.97
C TRP A 150 -16.01 2.46 -10.84
N ASP A 151 -16.28 3.66 -10.35
CA ASP A 151 -15.67 4.22 -9.16
C ASP A 151 -16.74 4.95 -8.33
N GLU A 152 -17.27 4.24 -7.34
CA GLU A 152 -18.18 4.78 -6.33
C GLU A 152 -17.42 5.18 -5.06
N LEU A 153 -16.11 4.89 -4.99
CA LEU A 153 -15.28 5.13 -3.80
C LEU A 153 -14.75 6.57 -3.76
N SER A 154 -14.26 7.07 -4.90
CA SER A 154 -13.67 8.42 -5.01
C SER A 154 -14.55 9.52 -4.42
N PRO A 155 -15.86 9.60 -4.73
CA PRO A 155 -16.72 10.65 -4.18
C PRO A 155 -16.88 10.61 -2.66
N LEU A 156 -16.83 9.41 -2.07
CA LEU A 156 -16.99 9.19 -0.63
C LEU A 156 -15.70 9.50 0.11
N LEU A 157 -14.57 9.00 -0.40
CA LEU A 157 -13.31 8.91 0.34
C LEU A 157 -12.40 10.13 0.13
N ILE A 158 -12.37 10.70 -1.08
CA ILE A 158 -11.55 11.88 -1.36
C ILE A 158 -12.15 13.09 -0.65
N GLY A 159 -11.31 13.77 0.12
CA GLY A 159 -11.68 14.93 0.92
C GLY A 159 -12.01 14.61 2.38
N CYS A 160 -12.13 13.33 2.75
CA CYS A 160 -12.32 12.93 4.14
C CYS A 160 -11.10 13.27 4.99
N GLU A 161 -11.36 13.65 6.24
CA GLU A 161 -10.37 13.71 7.31
C GLU A 161 -10.45 12.43 8.16
N ILE A 162 -9.31 11.91 8.57
CA ILE A 162 -9.24 10.77 9.49
C ILE A 162 -9.48 11.31 10.91
N ALA A 163 -10.66 11.08 11.46
CA ALA A 163 -11.06 11.57 12.78
C ALA A 163 -10.61 10.65 13.91
N ASP A 164 -10.54 9.34 13.66
CA ASP A 164 -10.08 8.35 14.63
C ASP A 164 -9.38 7.17 13.95
N CYS A 165 -8.51 6.49 14.70
CA CYS A 165 -7.76 5.32 14.26
C CYS A 165 -7.60 4.32 15.40
N SER A 166 -8.15 3.11 15.23
CA SER A 166 -8.04 2.03 16.20
C SER A 166 -7.30 0.82 15.62
N LEU A 167 -6.42 0.22 16.43
CA LEU A 167 -5.66 -0.98 16.09
C LEU A 167 -6.00 -2.12 17.05
N ALA A 168 -6.51 -3.21 16.49
CA ALA A 168 -6.63 -4.50 17.13
C ALA A 168 -5.67 -5.50 16.46
N ASP A 169 -5.57 -6.73 16.98
CA ASP A 169 -4.62 -7.71 16.46
C ASP A 169 -4.79 -8.00 14.95
N HIS A 170 -6.02 -8.06 14.45
CA HIS A 170 -6.32 -8.40 13.05
C HIS A 170 -7.29 -7.44 12.35
N ARG A 171 -7.50 -6.26 12.93
CA ARG A 171 -8.36 -5.20 12.38
C ARG A 171 -7.81 -3.83 12.70
N CYS A 172 -7.82 -2.95 11.72
CA CYS A 172 -7.57 -1.53 11.88
C CYS A 172 -8.80 -0.80 11.38
N THR A 173 -9.32 0.15 12.15
CA THR A 173 -10.46 0.97 11.75
C THR A 173 -10.06 2.43 11.70
N LEU A 174 -10.44 3.11 10.62
CA LEU A 174 -10.35 4.55 10.50
C LEU A 174 -11.77 5.12 10.45
N GLN A 175 -12.06 6.05 11.35
CA GLN A 175 -13.28 6.86 11.25
C GLN A 175 -12.99 8.06 10.35
N LEU A 176 -13.72 8.17 9.26
CA LEU A 176 -13.53 9.21 8.25
C LEU A 176 -14.67 10.22 8.34
N GLN A 177 -14.37 11.51 8.25
CA GLN A 177 -15.37 12.58 8.30
C GLN A 177 -15.29 13.48 7.07
N LYS A 178 -16.45 13.80 6.50
CA LYS A 178 -16.60 14.73 5.37
C LYS A 178 -18.01 15.30 5.35
N ASP A 179 -18.16 16.61 5.27
CA ASP A 179 -19.45 17.30 5.11
C ASP A 179 -20.53 16.86 6.14
N GLY A 180 -20.12 16.59 7.38
CA GLY A 180 -20.99 16.11 8.46
C GLY A 180 -21.37 14.63 8.37
N GLN A 181 -20.92 13.91 7.34
CA GLN A 181 -21.04 12.46 7.22
C GLN A 181 -19.84 11.77 7.86
N THR A 182 -20.08 10.58 8.40
CA THR A 182 -19.06 9.70 8.95
C THR A 182 -19.06 8.39 8.18
N HIS A 183 -17.87 7.96 7.75
CA HIS A 183 -17.65 6.65 7.15
C HIS A 183 -16.70 5.82 8.01
N LEU A 184 -16.84 4.51 7.96
CA LEU A 184 -15.94 3.57 8.62
C LEU A 184 -15.13 2.83 7.56
N LEU A 185 -13.81 3.06 7.54
CA LEU A 185 -12.88 2.29 6.73
C LEU A 185 -12.18 1.25 7.60
N GLU A 186 -12.13 0.01 7.13
CA GLU A 186 -11.58 -1.11 7.88
C GLU A 186 -10.55 -1.86 7.04
N PHE A 187 -9.36 -2.04 7.59
CA PHE A 187 -8.41 -3.06 7.12
C PHE A 187 -8.59 -4.31 7.98
N VAL A 188 -8.72 -5.47 7.34
CA VAL A 188 -9.00 -6.73 8.03
C VAL A 188 -8.09 -7.84 7.54
N ARG A 189 -7.73 -8.79 8.42
CA ARG A 189 -7.09 -10.05 7.98
C ARG A 189 -8.08 -10.94 7.24
N GLN A 190 -9.30 -11.00 7.76
CA GLN A 190 -10.44 -11.77 7.25
C GLN A 190 -11.73 -11.16 7.81
N ASP A 191 -12.82 -11.29 7.07
CA ASP A 191 -14.14 -10.84 7.50
C ASP A 191 -15.23 -11.60 6.72
N GLU A 192 -16.33 -11.95 7.39
CA GLU A 192 -17.45 -12.67 6.77
C GLU A 192 -18.18 -11.85 5.70
N ARG A 193 -18.06 -10.52 5.75
CA ARG A 193 -18.60 -9.59 4.73
C ARG A 193 -17.86 -9.67 3.41
N ILE A 194 -16.66 -10.28 3.39
CA ILE A 194 -15.88 -10.48 2.17
C ILE A 194 -16.36 -11.79 1.51
N PRO A 195 -16.95 -11.73 0.30
CA PRO A 195 -17.47 -12.93 -0.35
C PRO A 195 -16.36 -13.95 -0.60
N SER A 196 -16.58 -15.17 -0.12
CA SER A 196 -15.75 -16.32 -0.47
C SER A 196 -16.19 -16.92 -1.80
N ILE A 197 -15.26 -17.61 -2.47
CA ILE A 197 -15.61 -18.46 -3.60
C ILE A 197 -16.31 -19.70 -3.02
N PRO A 198 -17.46 -20.15 -3.58
CA PRO A 198 -18.10 -21.38 -3.15
C PRO A 198 -17.09 -22.54 -3.08
N ASP A 199 -17.18 -23.34 -2.04
CA ASP A 199 -16.31 -24.51 -1.79
C ASP A 199 -14.81 -24.20 -1.56
N GLN A 200 -14.42 -22.93 -1.38
CA GLN A 200 -13.08 -22.56 -0.94
C GLN A 200 -13.09 -22.00 0.48
N LYS A 201 -12.05 -22.35 1.25
CA LYS A 201 -11.81 -21.69 2.55
C LYS A 201 -11.61 -20.19 2.34
N PRO A 202 -12.14 -19.34 3.23
CA PRO A 202 -11.84 -17.91 3.22
C PRO A 202 -10.33 -17.69 3.21
N ARG A 203 -9.85 -16.84 2.29
CA ARG A 203 -8.43 -16.51 2.21
C ARG A 203 -8.09 -15.47 3.27
N LEU A 204 -7.02 -15.71 4.01
CA LEU A 204 -6.44 -14.73 4.91
C LEU A 204 -5.63 -13.71 4.09
N ALA A 205 -5.65 -12.45 4.50
CA ALA A 205 -4.77 -11.42 3.93
C ALA A 205 -3.29 -11.67 4.29
N TYR A 206 -3.04 -12.36 5.41
CA TYR A 206 -1.74 -12.81 5.89
C TYR A 206 -1.92 -13.96 6.90
N GLU A 207 -0.92 -14.85 6.99
CA GLU A 207 -0.94 -16.02 7.87
C GLU A 207 -0.47 -15.69 9.30
N ASP A 208 0.66 -15.00 9.41
CA ASP A 208 1.35 -14.72 10.68
C ASP A 208 1.40 -13.22 11.01
N GLY A 209 1.65 -12.89 12.28
CA GLY A 209 1.78 -11.51 12.76
C GLY A 209 0.44 -10.82 13.05
N LYS A 210 0.51 -9.49 13.21
CA LYS A 210 -0.63 -8.61 13.52
C LYS A 210 -0.84 -7.60 12.41
N ILE A 211 -2.02 -6.99 12.34
CA ILE A 211 -2.33 -6.03 11.28
C ILE A 211 -1.39 -4.81 11.27
N ALA A 212 -0.87 -4.43 12.43
CA ALA A 212 0.11 -3.36 12.56
C ALA A 212 1.39 -3.62 11.75
N ASP A 213 1.77 -4.89 11.56
CA ASP A 213 2.95 -5.31 10.78
C ASP A 213 2.75 -5.11 9.27
N TYR A 214 1.50 -4.90 8.83
CA TYR A 214 1.10 -4.74 7.43
C TYR A 214 0.66 -3.31 7.07
N LEU A 215 0.65 -2.37 8.03
CA LEU A 215 0.23 -0.99 7.82
C LEU A 215 1.42 -0.04 7.94
N MET A 216 1.74 0.67 6.86
CA MET A 216 2.92 1.53 6.80
C MET A 216 2.73 2.75 5.91
N TYR A 217 3.62 3.73 6.09
CA TYR A 217 3.67 4.94 5.28
C TYR A 217 4.64 4.76 4.11
N GLN A 218 4.15 5.10 2.91
CA GLN A 218 4.92 5.08 1.67
C GLN A 218 4.91 6.48 1.06
N HIS A 219 6.07 7.13 0.99
CA HIS A 219 6.24 8.35 0.19
C HIS A 219 5.67 8.19 -1.23
N LYS A 220 4.92 9.18 -1.73
CA LYS A 220 4.15 9.08 -3.00
C LYS A 220 4.96 8.73 -4.24
N ASN A 221 6.24 9.09 -4.26
CA ASN A 221 7.16 8.86 -5.38
C ASN A 221 7.96 7.56 -5.25
N ALA A 222 7.78 6.82 -4.16
CA ALA A 222 8.48 5.58 -3.89
C ALA A 222 7.63 4.36 -4.24
N TRP A 223 8.27 3.21 -4.37
CA TRP A 223 7.66 1.92 -4.67
C TRP A 223 7.90 0.94 -3.52
N LEU A 224 6.85 0.22 -3.17
CA LEU A 224 6.93 -0.98 -2.34
C LEU A 224 7.08 -2.19 -3.24
N VAL A 225 7.95 -3.10 -2.83
CA VAL A 225 8.32 -4.29 -3.60
C VAL A 225 8.04 -5.48 -2.74
N ALA A 226 7.29 -6.43 -3.28
CA ALA A 226 6.86 -7.65 -2.64
C ALA A 226 7.50 -8.87 -3.27
#